data_AF-A0AB35U6Q6-F1
#
_entry.id   AF-A0AB35U6Q6-F1
#
_cell.length_a   1.000
_cell.length_b   1.000
_cell.length_c   1.000
_cell.angle_alpha   90.00
_cell.angle_beta   90.00
_cell.angle_gamma   90.00
#
_symmetry.space_group_name_H-M   'P 1'
#
loop_
_entity.id
_entity.type
_entity.pdbx_description
1 polymer ?
#
loop_
_entity_poly.entity_id
_entity_poly.type
_entity_poly.pdbx_seq_one_letter_code
_entity_poly.pdbx_strand_id
1 'polypeptide(L)'
;MKKKNIRIMIALTMGFVLAMICMSIAIYYGYTKAYRTDVSALTVRMLGIPIYQLTQTGAKYAGSPMGPYMGAVCGIFMILSVCVEETIRNMHHHR
;
A
#
# COMPACT_ATOMS: atom_id res chain seq x y z
N MET A 1 -14.59 24.77 -3.84
CA MET A 1 -13.33 24.33 -3.18
C MET A 1 -12.17 25.21 -3.62
N LYS A 2 -11.24 25.59 -2.72
CA LYS A 2 -10.05 26.39 -3.08
C LYS A 2 -9.09 25.55 -3.94
N LYS A 3 -8.40 26.16 -4.92
CA LYS A 3 -7.41 25.48 -5.81
C LYS A 3 -6.38 24.63 -5.04
N LYS A 4 -5.94 25.11 -3.86
CA LYS A 4 -5.02 24.39 -2.96
C LYS A 4 -5.59 23.05 -2.47
N ASN A 5 -6.88 23.00 -2.12
CA ASN A 5 -7.52 21.79 -1.60
C ASN A 5 -7.66 20.72 -2.69
N ILE A 6 -7.95 21.13 -3.93
CA ILE A 6 -8.07 20.20 -5.07
C ILE A 6 -6.73 19.52 -5.35
N ARG A 7 -5.62 20.27 -5.31
CA ARG A 7 -4.27 19.69 -5.51
C ARG A 7 -3.90 18.68 -4.44
N ILE A 8 -4.13 19.01 -3.17
CA ILE A 8 -3.88 18.08 -2.06
C ILE A 8 -4.75 16.82 -2.20
N MET A 9 -6.02 16.96 -2.59
CA MET A 9 -6.88 15.80 -2.89
C MET A 9 -6.31 14.92 -4.02
N ILE A 10 -5.79 15.52 -5.09
CA ILE A 10 -5.17 14.78 -6.20
C ILE A 10 -3.93 14.02 -5.70
N ALA A 11 -3.04 14.70 -4.97
CA ALA A 11 -1.84 14.06 -4.39
C ALA A 11 -2.20 12.90 -3.46
N LEU A 12 -3.15 13.10 -2.53
CA LEU A 12 -3.66 12.03 -1.66
C LEU A 12 -4.18 10.83 -2.45
N THR A 13 -4.95 11.09 -3.52
CA THR A 13 -5.50 10.03 -4.38
C THR A 13 -4.38 9.28 -5.10
N MET A 14 -3.38 9.98 -5.63
CA MET A 14 -2.22 9.37 -6.27
C MET A 14 -1.41 8.50 -5.30
N GLY A 15 -1.16 9.00 -4.08
CA GLY A 15 -0.48 8.23 -3.03
C GLY A 15 -1.24 6.95 -2.67
N PHE A 16 -2.56 7.03 -2.55
CA PHE A 16 -3.42 5.88 -2.27
C PHE A 16 -3.38 4.83 -3.40
N VAL A 17 -3.52 5.26 -4.66
CA VAL A 17 -3.44 4.36 -5.83
C VAL A 17 -2.09 3.67 -5.91
N LEU A 18 -1.00 4.40 -5.69
CA LEU A 18 0.35 3.83 -5.68
C LEU A 18 0.51 2.78 -4.57
N ALA A 19 0.00 3.06 -3.37
CA ALA A 19 0.02 2.10 -2.26
C ALA A 19 -0.71 0.79 -2.61
N MET A 20 -1.89 0.90 -3.23
CA MET A 20 -2.69 -0.26 -3.64
C MET A 20 -1.98 -1.11 -4.69
N ILE A 21 -1.31 -0.49 -5.67
CA ILE A 21 -0.52 -1.20 -6.68
C ILE A 21 0.63 -1.97 -6.02
N CYS A 22 1.40 -1.30 -5.16
CA CYS A 22 2.50 -1.95 -4.44
C CYS A 22 1.99 -3.13 -3.61
N MET A 23 0.90 -2.96 -2.85
CA MET A 23 0.35 -4.04 -2.01
C MET A 23 -0.11 -5.22 -2.86
N SER A 24 -0.75 -4.96 -3.99
CA SER A 24 -1.21 -6.01 -4.90
C SER A 24 -0.04 -6.86 -5.40
N ILE A 25 1.07 -6.22 -5.77
CA ILE A 25 2.29 -6.91 -6.18
C ILE A 25 2.86 -7.77 -5.03
N ALA A 26 2.93 -7.21 -3.81
CA ALA A 26 3.43 -7.96 -2.65
C ALA A 26 2.55 -9.17 -2.30
N ILE A 27 1.23 -9.02 -2.37
CA ILE A 27 0.27 -10.10 -2.14
C ILE A 27 0.42 -11.18 -3.20
N TYR A 28 0.58 -10.82 -4.48
CA TYR A 28 0.83 -11.77 -5.56
C TYR A 28 2.08 -12.62 -5.30
N TYR A 29 3.20 -11.98 -4.98
CA TYR A 29 4.42 -12.71 -4.61
C TYR A 29 4.23 -13.56 -3.35
N GLY A 30 3.44 -13.09 -2.39
CA GLY A 30 3.03 -13.87 -1.22
C GLY A 30 2.33 -15.17 -1.61
N TYR A 31 1.34 -15.11 -2.50
CA TYR A 31 0.66 -16.29 -3.02
C TYR A 31 1.63 -17.23 -3.75
N THR A 32 2.46 -16.71 -4.66
CA THR A 32 3.44 -17.53 -5.38
C THR A 32 4.40 -18.23 -4.41
N LYS A 33 4.85 -17.54 -3.36
CA LYS A 33 5.71 -18.11 -2.32
C LYS A 33 4.99 -19.22 -1.54
N ALA A 34 3.76 -18.96 -1.09
CA ALA A 34 2.97 -19.92 -0.33
C ALA A 34 2.76 -21.23 -1.10
N TYR A 35 2.36 -21.14 -2.37
CA TYR A 35 2.19 -22.31 -3.25
C TYR A 35 3.50 -23.05 -3.55
N ARG A 36 4.65 -22.37 -3.52
CA ARG A 36 5.96 -23.01 -3.76
C ARG A 36 6.53 -23.72 -2.53
N THR A 37 6.21 -23.25 -1.33
CA THR A 37 6.77 -23.79 -0.09
C THR A 37 5.82 -24.74 0.65
N ASP A 38 4.56 -24.86 0.19
CA ASP A 38 3.51 -25.71 0.78
C ASP A 38 3.41 -25.54 2.32
N VAL A 39 3.37 -24.27 2.75
CA VAL A 39 3.31 -23.92 4.18
C VAL A 39 1.87 -23.68 4.60
N SER A 40 1.49 -24.19 5.77
CA SER A 40 0.12 -24.06 6.28
C SER A 40 -0.35 -22.60 6.44
N ALA A 41 0.58 -21.68 6.75
CA ALA A 41 0.30 -20.24 6.78
C ALA A 41 1.53 -19.41 6.35
N LEU A 42 1.29 -18.34 5.60
CA LEU A 42 2.30 -17.36 5.19
C LEU A 42 1.79 -15.94 5.45
N THR A 43 2.55 -15.16 6.22
CA THR A 43 2.25 -13.73 6.41
C THR A 43 3.00 -12.91 5.37
N VAL A 44 2.26 -12.21 4.50
CA VAL A 44 2.81 -11.26 3.54
C VAL A 44 3.15 -9.98 4.26
N ARG A 45 4.43 -9.63 4.26
CA ARG A 45 4.94 -8.40 4.88
C ARG A 45 5.39 -7.44 3.80
N MET A 46 5.01 -6.18 3.93
CA MET A 46 5.49 -5.08 3.11
C MET A 46 6.26 -4.11 4.01
N LEU A 47 7.54 -3.89 3.69
CA LEU A 47 8.43 -3.04 4.51
C LEU A 47 8.44 -3.42 6.01
N GLY A 48 8.33 -4.72 6.31
CA GLY A 48 8.26 -5.23 7.69
C GLY A 48 6.87 -5.19 8.33
N ILE A 49 5.89 -4.51 7.72
CA ILE A 49 4.52 -4.43 8.21
C ILE A 49 3.70 -5.61 7.66
N PRO A 50 3.02 -6.42 8.49
CA PRO A 50 2.21 -7.54 8.02
C PRO A 50 0.90 -7.01 7.42
N ILE A 51 0.75 -7.12 6.10
CA ILE A 51 -0.41 -6.56 5.37
C ILE A 51 -1.47 -7.60 5.07
N TYR A 52 -1.08 -8.87 4.99
CA TYR A 52 -1.97 -9.94 4.53
C TYR A 52 -1.55 -11.27 5.12
N GLN A 53 -2.52 -12.09 5.51
CA GLN A 53 -2.28 -13.47 5.93
C GLN A 53 -2.84 -14.44 4.90
N LEU A 54 -2.02 -15.38 4.47
CA LEU A 54 -2.39 -16.48 3.60
C LEU A 54 -2.44 -17.75 4.45
N THR A 55 -3.59 -18.39 4.49
CA THR A 55 -3.78 -19.66 5.22
C THR A 55 -4.25 -20.72 4.24
N GLN A 56 -3.63 -21.88 4.28
CA GLN A 56 -4.05 -23.01 3.44
C GLN A 56 -5.41 -23.52 3.93
N THR A 57 -6.40 -23.54 3.04
CA THR A 57 -7.73 -24.11 3.26
C THR A 57 -7.96 -25.17 2.19
N GLY A 58 -7.67 -26.43 2.56
CA GLY A 58 -7.66 -27.55 1.62
C GLY A 58 -6.59 -27.39 0.54
N ALA A 59 -6.98 -27.42 -0.73
CA ALA A 59 -6.07 -27.31 -1.88
C ALA A 59 -5.79 -25.84 -2.32
N LYS A 60 -6.34 -24.84 -1.63
CA LYS A 60 -6.21 -23.41 -2.01
C LYS A 60 -5.76 -22.56 -0.83
N TYR A 61 -5.07 -21.47 -1.11
CA TYR A 61 -4.74 -20.46 -0.09
C TYR A 61 -5.86 -19.43 0.02
N ALA A 62 -6.43 -19.29 1.21
CA ALA A 62 -7.36 -18.22 1.54
C ALA A 62 -6.58 -17.02 2.10
N GLY A 63 -6.92 -15.84 1.62
CA GLY A 63 -6.31 -14.58 2.04
C GLY A 63 -7.17 -13.83 3.04
N SER A 64 -6.61 -13.40 4.16
CA SER A 64 -7.27 -12.55 5.14
C SER A 64 -6.56 -11.20 5.25
N PRO A 65 -7.26 -10.08 4.98
CA PRO A 65 -6.68 -8.74 5.06
C PRO A 65 -6.42 -8.33 6.50
N MET A 66 -5.26 -7.73 6.75
CA MET A 66 -4.99 -7.11 8.04
C MET A 66 -5.26 -5.60 7.98
N GLY A 67 -6.55 -5.25 8.11
CA GLY A 67 -7.06 -3.89 7.90
C GLY A 67 -6.24 -2.76 8.53
N PRO A 68 -5.89 -2.80 9.83
CA PRO A 68 -5.12 -1.73 10.48
C PRO A 68 -3.74 -1.50 9.85
N TYR A 69 -3.04 -2.58 9.51
CA TYR A 69 -1.70 -2.51 8.92
C TYR A 69 -1.73 -2.06 7.46
N MET A 70 -2.72 -2.53 6.68
CA MET A 70 -2.95 -2.03 5.31
C MET A 70 -3.28 -0.53 5.34
N GLY A 71 -4.14 -0.10 6.26
CA GLY A 71 -4.44 1.31 6.48
C GLY A 71 -3.21 2.15 6.82
N ALA A 72 -2.34 1.65 7.70
CA ALA A 72 -1.09 2.33 8.06
C ALA A 72 -0.15 2.54 6.86
N VAL A 73 0.04 1.50 6.03
CA VAL A 73 0.87 1.61 4.82
C VAL A 73 0.26 2.61 3.83
N CYS A 74 -1.06 2.56 3.59
CA CYS A 74 -1.73 3.56 2.76
C CYS A 74 -1.55 4.99 3.30
N GLY A 75 -1.67 5.16 4.62
CA GLY A 75 -1.43 6.44 5.29
C GLY A 75 -0.02 6.99 5.04
N ILE A 76 1.00 6.15 5.17
CA ILE A 76 2.40 6.52 4.91
C ILE A 76 2.56 7.01 3.47
N PHE A 77 2.05 6.27 2.49
CA PHE A 77 2.14 6.66 1.07
C PHE A 77 1.38 7.97 0.78
N MET A 78 0.21 8.17 1.39
CA MET A 78 -0.55 9.41 1.27
C MET A 78 0.20 10.60 1.84
N ILE A 79 0.79 10.47 3.04
CA ILE A 79 1.60 11.52 3.66
C ILE A 79 2.80 11.86 2.77
N LEU A 80 3.54 10.84 2.31
CA LEU A 80 4.69 11.04 1.42
C LEU A 80 4.29 11.76 0.13
N SER A 81 3.16 11.39 -0.48
CA SER A 81 2.68 12.04 -1.70
C SER A 81 2.34 13.51 -1.48
N VAL A 82 1.73 13.86 -0.35
CA VAL A 82 1.46 15.26 0.01
C VAL A 82 2.77 16.03 0.26
N CYS A 83 3.73 15.43 0.97
CA CYS A 83 5.04 16.06 1.20
C CYS A 83 5.77 16.35 -0.12
N VAL A 84 5.71 15.44 -1.09
CA VAL A 84 6.29 15.62 -2.43
C VAL A 84 5.60 16.76 -3.17
N GLU A 85 4.27 16.76 -3.22
CA GLU A 85 3.48 17.82 -3.87
C GLU A 85 3.75 19.20 -3.23
N GLU A 86 3.86 19.26 -1.90
CA GLU A 86 4.12 20.48 -1.17
C GLU A 86 5.55 20.99 -1.38
N THR A 87 6.52 20.08 -1.52
CA THR A 87 7.91 20.40 -1.88
C THR A 87 7.99 20.97 -3.30
N ILE A 88 7.34 20.33 -4.27
CA ILE A 88 7.27 20.80 -5.66
C ILE A 88 6.63 22.19 -5.71
N ARG A 89 5.55 22.40 -4.96
CA ARG A 89 4.90 23.72 -4.85
C ARG A 89 5.86 24.76 -4.28
N ASN A 90 6.59 24.42 -3.21
CA ASN A 90 7.51 25.36 -2.58
C ASN A 90 8.65 25.76 -3.53
N MET A 91 9.20 24.80 -4.28
CA MET A 91 10.22 25.07 -5.31
C MET A 91 9.66 25.96 -6.44
N HIS A 92 8.43 25.71 -6.88
CA HIS A 92 7.81 26.51 -7.94
C HIS A 92 7.38 27.91 -7.49
N HIS A 93 7.20 28.15 -6.20
CA HIS A 93 6.89 29.48 -5.64
C HIS A 93 8.14 30.36 -5.50
N HIS A 94 9.34 29.78 -5.48
CA HIS A 94 10.63 30.48 -5.40
C HIS A 94 11.28 30.77 -6.77
N ARG A 95 10.59 30.44 -7.87
CA ARG A 95 10.99 30.74 -9.25
C ARG A 95 10.06 31.80 -9.83
#